data_AF-A0A6G0WBT0-F1
#
_entry.id   AF-A0A6G0WBT0-F1
#
_cell.length_a   1.000
_cell.length_b   1.000
_cell.length_c   1.000
_cell.angle_alpha   90.00
_cell.angle_beta   90.00
_cell.angle_gamma   90.00
#
_symmetry.space_group_name_H-M   'P 1'
#
loop_
_entity.id
_entity.type
_entity.pdbx_description
1 polymer ?
#
loop_
_entity_poly.entity_id
_entity_poly.type
_entity_poly.pdbx_seq_one_letter_code
_entity_poly.pdbx_strand_id
1 'polypeptide(L)' 'KNVDVTVGQNKKLIPKFRGPYVVRKVLDQDKYIIGDIEGFQLTQRPYEGIVGPDRMKMWNRV' A
#
# COMPACT_ATOMS: atom_id res chain seq x y z
N LYS A 1 2.71 -0.34 -9.29
CA LYS A 1 2.52 1.04 -8.74
C LYS A 1 1.22 1.57 -9.32
N ASN A 2 0.47 2.41 -8.60
CA ASN A 2 -0.76 3.02 -9.14
C ASN A 2 -0.41 4.29 -9.91
N VAL A 3 0.37 4.13 -10.99
CA VAL A 3 0.80 5.23 -11.84
C VAL A 3 0.65 4.76 -13.27
N ASP A 4 -0.17 5.50 -14.02
CA ASP A 4 -0.28 5.38 -15.48
C ASP A 4 0.19 6.70 -16.11
N VAL A 5 1.11 6.58 -17.07
CA VAL A 5 1.74 7.70 -17.78
C VAL A 5 1.33 7.77 -19.25
N THR A 6 0.42 6.90 -19.70
CA THR A 6 -0.04 6.84 -21.08
C THR A 6 -0.71 8.15 -21.49
N VAL A 7 -0.25 8.73 -22.62
CA VAL A 7 -0.79 9.98 -23.14
C VAL A 7 -2.25 9.77 -23.54
N GLY A 8 -3.12 10.72 -23.18
CA GLY A 8 -4.55 10.64 -23.47
C GLY A 8 -5.37 9.77 -22.51
N GLN A 9 -4.75 9.07 -21.56
CA GLN A 9 -5.48 8.28 -20.55
C GLN A 9 -5.96 9.13 -19.37
N ASN A 10 -7.19 8.87 -18.93
CA ASN A 10 -7.80 9.55 -17.79
C ASN A 10 -7.28 8.98 -16.47
N LYS A 11 -6.62 9.83 -15.67
CA LYS A 11 -5.99 9.44 -14.40
C LYS A 11 -6.95 9.46 -13.20
N LYS A 12 -8.19 9.93 -13.36
CA LYS A 12 -9.17 10.04 -12.26
C LYS A 12 -9.55 8.68 -11.65
N LEU A 13 -9.49 7.61 -12.44
CA LEU A 13 -9.86 6.27 -12.01
C LEU A 13 -8.68 5.49 -11.39
N ILE A 14 -7.48 6.06 -11.37
CA ILE A 14 -6.31 5.42 -10.76
C ILE A 14 -6.49 5.43 -9.22
N PRO A 15 -6.49 4.26 -8.55
CA PRO A 15 -6.68 4.22 -7.10
C PRO A 15 -5.54 4.94 -6.37
N LYS A 16 -5.86 5.75 -5.35
CA LYS A 16 -4.84 6.49 -4.58
C LYS A 16 -3.99 5.57 -3.69
N PHE A 17 -4.59 4.51 -3.16
CA PHE A 17 -3.94 3.53 -2.29
C PHE A 17 -3.94 2.14 -2.93
N ARG A 18 -2.99 1.30 -2.54
CA ARG A 18 -2.85 -0.08 -3.01
C ARG A 18 -3.11 -1.05 -1.89
N GLY A 19 -3.87 -2.09 -2.20
CA GLY A 19 -4.01 -3.30 -1.41
C GLY A 19 -4.50 -3.09 0.03
N PRO A 20 -5.07 -4.13 0.64
CA PRO A 20 -4.94 -4.30 2.07
C PRO A 20 -3.52 -4.80 2.37
N TYR A 21 -2.80 -4.07 3.22
CA TYR A 21 -1.53 -4.50 3.78
C TYR A 21 -1.66 -4.63 5.29
N VAL A 22 -0.84 -5.51 5.88
CA VAL A 22 -0.80 -5.72 7.32
C VAL A 22 0.43 -5.04 7.89
N VAL A 23 0.26 -4.34 9.01
CA VAL A 23 1.38 -3.85 9.81
C VAL A 23 2.07 -5.06 10.44
N ARG A 24 3.28 -5.36 9.99
CA ARG A 24 4.12 -6.45 10.50
C ARG A 24 4.88 -6.03 11.75
N LYS A 25 5.34 -4.77 11.80
CA LYS A 25 6.11 -4.21 12.92
C LYS A 25 5.92 -2.71 13.04
N VAL A 26 5.80 -2.23 14.27
CA VAL A 26 5.86 -0.80 14.61
C VAL A 26 7.33 -0.41 14.85
N LEU A 27 7.75 0.69 14.25
CA LEU A 27 9.09 1.29 14.43
C LEU A 27 8.95 2.67 15.09
N ASP A 28 10.08 3.24 15.50
CA ASP A 28 10.11 4.59 16.05
C ASP A 28 9.83 5.66 14.98
N GLN A 29 9.45 6.86 15.45
CA GLN A 29 9.19 8.04 14.61
C GLN A 29 8.07 7.81 13.58
N ASP A 30 6.95 7.26 14.03
CA ASP A 30 5.75 7.02 13.23
C ASP A 30 6.00 6.21 11.95
N LYS A 31 6.87 5.20 12.03
CA LYS A 31 7.17 4.31 10.90
C LYS A 31 6.67 2.91 11.18
N TYR A 32 6.23 2.23 10.13
CA TYR A 32 5.68 0.90 10.19
C TYR A 32 6.26 0.04 9.09
N ILE A 33 6.65 -1.19 9.40
CA ILE A 33 6.89 -2.22 8.38
C ILE A 33 5.52 -2.76 8.01
N ILE A 34 5.15 -2.62 6.75
CA ILE A 34 3.96 -3.22 6.18
C ILE A 34 4.36 -4.32 5.21
N GLY A 35 3.49 -5.30 5.06
CA GLY A 35 3.64 -6.31 4.02
C GLY A 35 2.31 -6.91 3.57
N ASP A 36 2.42 -7.79 2.58
CA ASP A 36 1.31 -8.58 2.09
C ASP A 36 0.62 -9.39 3.20
N ILE A 37 -0.65 -9.70 3.00
CA ILE A 37 -1.40 -10.61 3.88
C ILE A 37 -0.84 -12.03 3.69
N GLU A 38 -0.79 -12.81 4.76
CA GLU A 38 -0.33 -14.19 4.69
C GLU A 38 -1.18 -15.01 3.69
N GLY A 39 -0.51 -15.71 2.77
CA GLY A 39 -1.16 -16.47 1.70
C GLY A 39 -1.66 -15.62 0.52
N PHE A 40 -1.59 -14.29 0.58
CA PHE A 40 -2.10 -13.41 -0.47
C PHE A 40 -1.10 -12.29 -0.80
N GLN A 41 -0.39 -12.45 -1.93
CA GLN A 41 0.48 -11.41 -2.49
C GLN A 41 -0.17 -10.74 -3.71
N LEU A 42 -0.01 -9.42 -3.83
CA LEU A 42 -0.56 -8.65 -4.96
C LEU A 42 0.30 -8.76 -6.23
N THR A 43 1.61 -8.95 -6.05
CA THR A 43 2.59 -9.06 -7.13
C THR A 43 3.32 -10.41 -7.08
N GLN A 44 4.07 -10.75 -8.13
CA GLN A 44 4.86 -11.99 -8.18
C GLN A 44 5.85 -12.11 -7.01
N ARG A 45 6.39 -10.98 -6.54
CA ARG A 45 7.26 -10.91 -5.36
C ARG A 45 6.47 -10.39 -4.17
N PRO A 46 6.65 -10.99 -2.97
CA PRO A 46 6.10 -10.45 -1.75
C PRO A 46 6.58 -9.02 -1.52
N TYR A 47 5.67 -8.14 -1.16
CA TYR A 47 5.96 -6.77 -0.80
C TYR A 47 6.21 -6.65 0.70
N GLU A 48 7.34 -6.04 1.05
CA GLU A 48 7.63 -5.53 2.38
C GLU A 48 8.21 -4.12 2.24
N GLY A 49 7.78 -3.20 3.10
CA GLY A 49 8.26 -1.83 3.04
C GLY A 49 8.01 -1.05 4.32
N ILE A 50 8.83 -0.02 4.54
CA ILE A 50 8.67 0.93 5.65
C ILE A 50 7.83 2.11 5.16
N VAL A 51 6.77 2.45 5.89
CA VAL A 51 5.87 3.55 5.54
C VAL A 51 5.43 4.33 6.77
N GLY A 52 5.23 5.64 6.58
CA GLY A 52 4.61 6.51 7.57
C GLY A 52 3.09 6.54 7.45
N PRO A 53 2.39 7.03 8.49
CA PRO A 53 0.93 7.10 8.52
C PRO A 53 0.35 8.03 7.45
N ASP A 54 1.11 9.02 6.99
CA ASP A 54 0.75 9.94 5.90
C ASP A 54 0.48 9.23 4.57
N ARG A 55 1.05 8.03 4.38
CA ARG A 55 0.90 7.19 3.18
C ARG A 55 0.01 5.98 3.40
N MET A 56 -0.68 5.91 4.55
CA MET A 56 -1.53 4.78 4.91
C MET A 56 -2.99 5.22 5.03
N LYS A 57 -3.89 4.28 4.78
CA LYS A 57 -5.33 4.43 5.03
C LYS A 57 -5.83 3.19 5.75
N MET A 58 -6.49 3.38 6.89
CA MET A 58 -7.11 2.29 7.64
C MET A 58 -8.14 1.58 6.76
N TRP A 59 -8.07 0.25 6.70
CA TRP A 59 -8.84 -0.57 5.77
C TRP A 59 -10.35 -0.56 6.08
N ASN A 60 -10.73 -0.94 7.30
CA ASN A 60 -12.10 -0.86 7.80
C ASN A 60 -12.11 -0.13 9.14
N ARG A 61 -13.09 0.76 9.35
CA ARG A 61 -13.47 1.24 10.69
C ARG A 61 -14.66 0.39 11.13
N VAL A 62 -14.50 -0.33 12.23
CA VAL A 62 -15.64 -0.92 12.95
C VAL A 62 -16.31 0.19 13.73
#